data_AF-A0A380WTS5-F1
#
_entry.id   AF-A0A380WTS5-F1
#
_cell.length_a   1.000
_cell.length_b   1.000
_cell.length_c   1.000
_cell.angle_alpha   90.00
_cell.angle_beta   90.00
_cell.angle_gamma   90.00
#
_symmetry.space_group_name_H-M   'P 1'
#
loop_
_entity.id
_entity.type
_entity.pdbx_description
1 polymer ?
#
loop_
_entity_poly.entity_id
_entity_poly.type
_entity_poly.pdbx_seq_one_letter_code
_entity_poly.pdbx_strand_id
1 'polypeptide(L)' 'MLYQLRGVRPFLSYKFDITKHKNYKLLEDYDKKNLFDVEDFLKKKIK' A
#
# COMPACT_ATOMS: atom_id res chain seq x y z
N MET A 1 20.30 5.88 -0.06
CA MET A 1 20.05 6.94 0.94
C MET A 1 19.09 7.95 0.34
N LEU A 2 17.91 8.14 0.94
CA LEU A 2 16.90 9.07 0.46
C LEU A 2 17.15 10.46 1.08
N TYR A 3 17.46 11.44 0.24
CA TYR A 3 17.68 12.83 0.66
C TYR A 3 16.34 13.55 0.82
N GLN A 4 16.09 14.14 1.99
CA GLN A 4 14.92 14.99 2.25
C GLN A 4 15.37 16.45 2.31
N LEU A 5 14.87 17.30 1.40
CA LEU A 5 15.09 18.74 1.44
C LEU A 5 14.18 19.37 2.48
N ARG A 6 14.77 19.95 3.52
CA ARG A 6 14.04 20.56 4.64
C ARG A 6 13.45 21.91 4.19
N GLY A 7 12.11 22.00 4.16
CA GLY A 7 11.38 23.24 3.83
C GLY A 7 10.46 23.15 2.60
N VAL A 8 10.55 22.07 1.81
CA VAL A 8 9.59 21.81 0.74
C VAL A 8 8.41 21.06 1.35
N ARG A 9 7.17 21.49 1.07
CA ARG A 9 5.96 20.74 1.45
C ARG A 9 6.20 19.29 1.01
N PRO A 10 6.08 18.29 1.91
CA PRO A 10 6.18 16.89 1.52
C PRO A 10 5.33 16.73 0.28
N PHE A 11 5.83 16.05 -0.76
CA PHE A 11 5.08 15.83 -1.98
C PHE A 11 3.87 14.94 -1.65
N LEU A 12 2.84 15.54 -1.04
CA LEU A 12 1.53 14.99 -0.89
C LEU A 12 0.92 15.18 -2.28
N SER A 13 1.20 14.21 -3.14
CA SER A 13 0.51 14.11 -4.41
C SER A 13 -0.98 14.04 -4.10
N TYR A 14 -1.70 15.16 -4.29
CA TYR A 14 -3.17 15.20 -4.25
C TYR A 14 -3.80 14.24 -5.28
N LYS A 15 -2.98 13.70 -6.18
CA LYS A 15 -3.41 12.90 -7.31
C LYS A 15 -4.08 11.59 -6.90
N PHE A 16 -3.73 10.99 -5.76
CA PHE A 16 -4.35 9.75 -5.29
C PHE A 16 -4.37 9.64 -3.76
N ASP A 17 -5.40 10.20 -3.13
CA ASP A 17 -5.80 9.79 -1.78
C ASP A 17 -6.34 8.34 -1.86
N ILE A 18 -5.44 7.36 -1.73
CA ILE A 18 -5.78 5.93 -1.78
C ILE A 18 -6.87 5.58 -0.75
N THR A 19 -6.91 6.27 0.38
CA THR A 19 -7.90 6.12 1.46
C THR A 19 -9.32 6.46 1.02
N LYS A 20 -9.48 7.32 0.01
CA LYS A 20 -10.76 7.73 -0.55
C LYS A 20 -11.21 6.85 -1.72
N HIS A 21 -10.38 5.90 -2.14
CA HIS A 21 -10.70 4.99 -3.22
C HIS A 21 -11.78 3.98 -2.78
N LYS A 22 -12.76 3.68 -3.65
CA LYS A 22 -13.87 2.76 -3.34
C LYS A 22 -13.37 1.38 -2.89
N ASN A 23 -12.24 0.93 -3.44
CA ASN A 23 -11.65 -0.37 -3.15
C ASN A 23 -10.59 -0.33 -2.03
N TYR A 24 -10.38 0.81 -1.36
CA TYR A 24 -9.43 0.90 -0.25
C TYR A 24 -9.74 -0.09 0.88
N LYS A 25 -11.02 -0.43 1.06
CA LYS A 25 -11.50 -1.43 2.03
C LYS A 25 -10.95 -2.84 1.82
N LEU A 26 -10.36 -3.12 0.66
CA LEU A 26 -9.79 -4.41 0.31
C LEU A 26 -8.29 -4.47 0.56
N LEU A 27 -7.67 -3.36 0.98
CA LEU A 27 -6.26 -3.34 1.32
C LEU A 27 -6.04 -3.84 2.74
N GLU A 28 -4.85 -4.38 2.96
CA GLU A 28 -4.28 -4.71 4.27
C GLU A 28 -4.32 -3.51 5.23
N ASP A 29 -4.04 -2.30 4.72
CA ASP A 29 -4.03 -1.07 5.52
C ASP A 29 -5.40 -0.75 6.14
N TYR A 30 -6.49 -1.27 5.57
CA TYR A 30 -7.85 -1.06 6.08
C TYR A 30 -8.26 -2.12 7.11
N ASP A 31 -7.93 -3.40 6.86
CA ASP A 31 -8.18 -4.52 7.79
C ASP A 31 -7.09 -5.57 7.64
N LYS A 32 -6.53 -6.03 8.76
CA LYS A 32 -5.54 -7.12 8.83
C LYS A 32 -6.05 -8.43 8.25
N LYS A 33 -7.37 -8.59 8.07
CA LYS A 33 -7.97 -9.75 7.39
C LYS A 33 -7.71 -9.78 5.88
N ASN A 34 -7.38 -8.64 5.28
CA ASN A 34 -7.02 -8.54 3.87
C ASN A 34 -5.53 -8.78 3.61
N LEU A 35 -4.77 -9.22 4.63
CA LEU A 35 -3.37 -9.58 4.47
C LEU A 35 -3.25 -10.69 3.43
N PHE A 36 -2.54 -10.38 2.36
CA PHE A 36 -2.24 -11.32 1.31
C PHE A 36 -0.90 -11.98 1.61
N ASP A 37 -0.94 -13.27 1.97
CA ASP A 37 0.27 -14.06 2.17
C ASP A 37 0.85 -14.48 0.81
N VAL A 38 1.91 -13.78 0.41
CA VAL A 38 2.62 -14.02 -0.84
C VAL A 38 3.36 -15.36 -0.81
N GLU A 39 3.86 -15.79 0.35
CA GLU A 39 4.61 -17.04 0.48
C GLU A 39 3.71 -18.25 0.24
N ASP A 40 2.52 -18.24 0.85
CA ASP A 40 1.52 -19.29 0.65
C ASP A 40 0.95 -19.30 -0.76
N PHE A 41 0.76 -18.13 -1.38
CA PHE A 41 0.35 -18.03 -2.78
C PHE A 41 1.40 -18.63 -3.73
N LEU A 42 2.68 -18.32 -3.52
CA LEU A 42 3.78 -18.86 -4.33
C LEU A 42 3.90 -20.38 -4.17
N LYS A 43 3.81 -20.91 -2.94
CA LYS A 43 3.82 -22.35 -2.68
C LYS A 43 2.68 -23.09 -3.38
N LYS A 44 1.47 -22.50 -3.43
CA LYS A 44 0.32 -23.07 -4.16
C LYS A 44 0.49 -23.07 -5.68
N LYS A 45 1.14 -22.05 -6.23
CA LYS A 45 1.31 -21.87 -7.69
C LYS A 45 2.47 -22.68 -8.27
N ILE A 46 3.44 -23.06 -7.43
CA ILE A 46 4.63 -23.85 -7.82
C ILE A 46 4.36 -25.36 -7.76
N LYS A 47 3.18 -25.79 -7.28
CA LYS A 47 2.72 -27.17 -7.34
C LYS A 47 2.03 -27.47 -8.67
#